data_AF-A0A7S0E249-F1
#
_entry.id   AF-A0A7S0E249-F1
#
_cell.length_a   1.000
_cell.length_b   1.000
_cell.length_c   1.000
_cell.angle_alpha   90.00
_cell.angle_beta   90.00
_cell.angle_gamma   90.00
#
_symmetry.space_group_name_H-M   'P 1'
#
loop_
_entity.id
_entity.type
_entity.pdbx_description
1 polymer ?
#
loop_
_entity_poly.entity_id
_entity_poly.type
_entity_poly.pdbx_seq_one_letter_code
_entity_poly.pdbx_strand_id
1 'polypeptide(L)'
;MMASFLRRLSLRHAVAGGVLGVSGLSASGLAHALRIEEDTKLDFKDVLLRPKRSELSSRAQVELQRTFKFKHSGREWTGIPLIVANMDTVGTFEMVVEMARHKALVAVHK
;
A
#
# COMPACT_ATOMS: atom_id res chain seq x y z
N MET A 1 -48.54 -22.95 -64.01
CA MET A 1 -47.82 -23.76 -63.01
C MET A 1 -46.52 -23.04 -62.71
N MET A 2 -46.24 -22.73 -61.43
CA MET A 2 -45.01 -22.08 -60.90
C MET A 2 -44.96 -20.54 -60.87
N ALA A 3 -45.88 -19.93 -60.11
CA ALA A 3 -45.77 -18.55 -59.62
C ALA A 3 -45.44 -18.56 -58.12
N SER A 4 -44.16 -18.57 -57.77
CA SER A 4 -43.70 -18.36 -56.38
C SER A 4 -42.17 -18.29 -56.30
N PHE A 5 -41.53 -17.16 -56.66
CA PHE A 5 -40.25 -16.78 -56.03
C PHE A 5 -39.73 -15.40 -56.49
N LEU A 6 -40.60 -14.38 -56.47
CA LEU A 6 -40.15 -12.99 -56.54
C LEU A 6 -40.18 -12.38 -55.14
N ARG A 7 -39.12 -11.61 -54.83
CA ARG A 7 -38.88 -10.79 -53.63
C ARG A 7 -38.41 -11.50 -52.35
N ARG A 8 -37.10 -11.81 -52.29
CA ARG A 8 -36.25 -11.51 -51.11
C ARG A 8 -34.79 -11.89 -51.33
N LEU A 9 -34.13 -11.26 -52.30
CA LEU A 9 -32.66 -11.29 -52.34
C LEU A 9 -32.11 -9.95 -52.83
N SER A 10 -32.55 -8.89 -52.17
CA SER A 10 -31.82 -7.64 -52.09
C SER A 10 -31.13 -7.63 -50.74
N LEU A 11 -29.86 -8.04 -50.70
CA LEU A 11 -28.83 -7.37 -49.91
C LEU A 11 -27.49 -7.94 -50.37
N ARG A 12 -26.83 -7.18 -51.24
CA ARG A 12 -25.48 -7.45 -51.71
C ARG A 12 -24.54 -7.41 -50.51
N HIS A 13 -23.65 -8.40 -50.47
CA HIS A 13 -22.46 -8.41 -49.63
C HIS A 13 -21.62 -7.17 -49.94
N ALA A 14 -21.62 -6.20 -49.05
CA ALA A 14 -20.64 -5.14 -49.00
C ALA A 14 -19.67 -5.46 -47.86
N VAL A 15 -18.41 -5.63 -48.24
CA VAL A 15 -17.26 -5.90 -47.40
C VAL A 15 -17.14 -4.81 -46.32
N ALA A 16 -17.36 -5.17 -45.07
CA ALA A 16 -17.06 -4.32 -43.91
C ALA A 16 -15.55 -4.37 -43.63
N GLY A 17 -14.79 -3.58 -44.38
CA GLY A 17 -13.36 -3.37 -44.18
C GLY A 17 -13.11 -2.05 -43.44
N GLY A 18 -12.67 -2.13 -42.19
CA GLY A 18 -11.80 -1.17 -41.50
C GLY A 18 -12.28 0.28 -41.41
N VAL A 19 -13.15 0.57 -40.44
CA VAL A 19 -13.42 1.94 -39.99
C VAL A 19 -12.51 2.27 -38.80
N LEU A 20 -12.10 3.55 -38.73
CA LEU A 20 -11.73 4.34 -37.54
C LEU A 20 -10.24 4.57 -37.25
N GLY A 21 -9.76 5.71 -37.78
CA GLY A 21 -9.32 6.82 -36.92
C GLY A 21 -8.00 6.66 -36.17
N VAL A 22 -6.90 7.08 -36.80
CA VAL A 22 -5.58 7.26 -36.16
C VAL A 22 -5.48 8.59 -35.40
N SER A 23 -6.58 9.04 -34.77
CA SER A 23 -6.64 10.27 -33.99
C SER A 23 -6.83 9.92 -32.51
N GLY A 24 -5.75 9.56 -31.81
CA GLY A 24 -5.86 9.22 -30.40
C GLY A 24 -4.68 8.48 -29.76
N LEU A 25 -3.46 8.59 -30.28
CA LEU A 25 -2.27 8.23 -29.49
C LEU A 25 -1.82 9.47 -28.72
N SER A 26 -2.58 9.78 -27.65
CA SER A 26 -2.07 10.66 -26.60
C SER A 26 -0.79 10.03 -26.06
N ALA A 27 0.30 10.80 -26.03
CA ALA A 27 1.58 10.43 -25.43
C ALA A 27 1.50 10.12 -23.91
N SER A 28 0.30 10.05 -23.32
CA SER A 28 0.06 9.63 -21.95
C SER A 28 0.17 8.11 -21.73
N GLY A 29 0.31 7.30 -22.79
CA GLY A 29 0.37 5.83 -22.70
C GLY A 29 1.75 5.22 -22.43
N LEU A 30 2.83 6.01 -22.39
CA LEU A 30 4.22 5.52 -22.22
C LEU A 30 4.99 6.19 -21.07
N ALA A 31 4.31 6.91 -20.18
CA ALA A 31 4.94 7.59 -19.04
C ALA A 31 4.94 6.75 -17.74
N HIS A 32 5.00 5.41 -17.84
CA HIS A 32 4.93 4.54 -16.65
C HIS A 32 6.28 4.00 -16.15
N ALA A 33 7.39 4.66 -16.50
CA ALA A 33 8.73 4.15 -16.16
C ALA A 33 9.60 5.05 -15.26
N LEU A 34 9.19 6.29 -14.94
CA LEU A 34 9.89 7.14 -13.97
C LEU A 34 8.89 8.10 -13.30
N ARG A 35 8.34 7.68 -12.16
CA ARG A 35 7.56 8.56 -11.28
C ARG A 35 8.50 9.08 -10.20
N ILE A 36 9.23 10.15 -10.53
CA ILE A 36 10.12 10.82 -9.58
C ILE A 36 9.25 11.51 -8.54
N GLU A 37 9.48 11.21 -7.26
CA GLU A 37 8.84 11.94 -6.17
C GLU A 37 9.61 13.24 -5.93
N GLU A 38 8.99 14.38 -6.23
CA GLU A 38 9.62 15.71 -6.10
C GLU A 38 9.43 16.34 -4.70
N ASP A 39 8.67 15.70 -3.82
CA ASP A 39 8.36 16.23 -2.50
C ASP A 39 9.57 16.21 -1.56
N THR A 40 9.73 17.29 -0.79
CA THR A 40 10.75 17.37 0.26
C THR A 40 10.48 16.34 1.36
N LYS A 41 11.47 15.49 1.67
CA LYS A 41 11.41 14.53 2.77
C LYS A 41 12.25 15.05 3.94
N LEU A 42 11.75 14.89 5.16
CA LEU A 42 12.42 15.33 6.38
C LEU A 42 13.01 14.12 7.12
N ASP A 43 14.23 14.29 7.63
CA ASP A 43 14.89 13.33 8.51
C ASP A 43 14.73 13.75 9.99
N PHE A 44 15.05 12.89 10.94
CA PHE A 44 14.90 13.16 12.37
C PHE A 44 15.74 14.36 12.85
N LYS A 45 16.85 14.65 12.18
CA LYS A 45 17.72 15.81 12.48
C LYS A 45 17.11 17.15 12.04
N ASP A 46 16.16 17.13 11.10
CA ASP A 46 15.57 18.33 10.51
C ASP A 46 14.38 18.86 11.32
N VAL A 47 13.92 18.11 12.33
CA VAL A 47 12.70 18.40 13.08
C VAL A 47 12.93 18.36 14.59
N LEU A 48 12.20 19.21 15.32
CA LEU A 48 12.16 19.23 16.78
C LEU A 48 10.72 19.18 17.28
N LEU A 49 10.51 18.49 18.39
CA LEU A 49 9.21 18.48 19.07
C LEU A 49 9.03 19.81 19.81
N ARG A 50 7.99 20.58 19.44
CA ARG A 50 7.60 21.77 20.19
C ARG A 50 7.00 21.34 21.53
N PRO A 51 7.57 21.74 22.68
CA PRO A 51 7.01 21.40 23.98
C PRO A 51 5.60 21.98 24.14
N LYS A 52 4.70 21.18 24.71
CA LYS A 52 3.36 21.59 25.14
C LYS A 52 3.23 21.29 26.63
N ARG A 53 2.57 22.18 27.37
CA ARG A 53 2.28 21.94 28.80
C ARG A 53 1.47 20.65 28.96
N SER A 54 1.95 19.76 29.82
CA SER A 54 1.26 18.52 30.19
C SER A 54 0.57 18.67 31.54
N GLU A 55 -0.53 17.96 31.75
CA GLU A 55 -1.23 17.87 33.04
C GLU A 55 -0.64 16.79 33.97
N LEU A 56 0.32 16.00 33.49
CA LEU A 56 0.95 14.93 34.26
C LEU A 56 1.92 15.52 35.29
N SER A 57 1.83 15.03 36.53
CA SER A 57 2.72 15.48 37.62
C SER A 57 4.05 14.72 37.68
N SER A 58 4.13 13.54 37.05
CA SER A 58 5.34 12.72 37.01
C SER A 58 5.48 11.98 35.68
N ARG A 59 6.74 11.77 35.26
CA ARG A 59 7.08 10.96 34.07
C ARG A 59 6.63 9.51 34.19
N ALA A 60 6.50 9.00 35.41
CA ALA A 60 6.03 7.64 35.68
C ALA A 60 4.55 7.42 35.33
N GLN A 61 3.76 8.49 35.18
CA GLN A 61 2.34 8.42 34.83
C GLN A 61 2.10 8.33 33.31
N VAL A 62 3.16 8.34 32.50
CA VAL A 62 3.05 8.27 31.04
C VAL A 62 2.79 6.82 30.62
N GLU A 63 1.63 6.56 30.01
CA GLU A 63 1.33 5.27 29.39
C GLU A 63 1.93 5.18 27.98
N LEU A 64 2.80 4.19 27.78
CA LEU A 64 3.47 3.94 26.51
C LEU A 64 2.75 2.90 25.64
N GLN A 65 1.87 2.07 26.22
CA GLN A 65 1.16 1.03 25.47
C GLN A 65 0.26 1.65 24.40
N ARG A 66 0.31 1.08 23.19
CA ARG A 66 -0.51 1.45 22.04
C ARG A 66 -1.11 0.20 21.43
N THR A 67 -2.32 0.33 20.92
CA THR A 67 -3.00 -0.72 20.15
C THR A 67 -2.79 -0.48 18.66
N PHE A 68 -2.20 -1.46 18.00
CA PHE A 68 -1.96 -1.46 16.56
C PHE A 68 -2.87 -2.46 15.88
N LYS A 69 -3.52 -2.02 14.79
CA LYS A 69 -4.28 -2.89 13.89
C LYS A 69 -3.43 -3.22 12.67
N PHE A 70 -3.15 -4.50 12.47
CA PHE A 70 -2.33 -4.95 11.35
C PHE A 70 -3.12 -4.92 10.05
N LYS A 71 -2.60 -4.21 9.04
CA LYS A 71 -3.25 -3.98 7.74
C LYS A 71 -3.67 -5.27 7.03
N HIS A 72 -2.82 -6.30 7.06
CA HIS A 72 -3.00 -7.51 6.25
C HIS A 72 -3.70 -8.66 6.98
N SER A 73 -3.49 -8.79 8.30
CA SER A 73 -4.12 -9.86 9.09
C SER A 73 -5.43 -9.43 9.74
N GLY A 74 -5.70 -8.12 9.85
CA GLY A 74 -6.85 -7.57 10.57
C GLY A 74 -6.77 -7.74 12.09
N ARG A 75 -5.70 -8.36 12.61
CA ARG A 75 -5.49 -8.60 14.05
C ARG A 75 -5.10 -7.32 14.76
N GLU A 76 -5.38 -7.27 16.04
CA GLU A 76 -4.97 -6.19 16.93
C GLU A 76 -3.93 -6.69 17.93
N TRP A 77 -2.97 -5.83 18.25
CA TRP A 77 -1.97 -6.09 19.27
C TRP A 77 -1.73 -4.84 20.11
N THR A 78 -1.65 -5.01 21.42
CA THR A 78 -1.43 -3.92 22.39
C THR A 78 -0.12 -4.15 23.13
N GLY A 79 0.77 -3.16 23.08
CA GLY A 79 2.06 -3.21 23.75
C GLY A 79 2.87 -1.93 23.55
N ILE A 80 4.13 -1.95 23.95
CA ILE A 80 5.03 -0.81 23.75
C ILE A 80 5.39 -0.74 22.26
N PRO A 81 5.36 0.44 21.61
CA PRO A 81 5.62 0.60 20.18
C PRO A 81 7.13 0.47 19.86
N LEU A 82 7.70 -0.68 20.17
CA LEU A 82 9.10 -1.03 19.98
C LEU A 82 9.16 -2.44 19.39
N ILE A 83 9.88 -2.55 18.28
CA ILE A 83 10.01 -3.78 17.51
C ILE A 83 11.49 -4.00 17.20
N VAL A 84 12.02 -5.14 17.61
CA VAL A 84 13.39 -5.54 17.26
C VAL A 84 13.46 -5.95 15.79
N ALA A 85 14.52 -5.50 15.11
CA ALA A 85 14.71 -5.70 13.68
C ALA A 85 14.96 -7.17 13.33
N ASN A 86 14.50 -7.56 12.14
CA ASN A 86 14.76 -8.88 11.55
C ASN A 86 16.19 -8.94 10.98
N MET A 87 17.18 -9.11 11.85
CA MET A 87 18.59 -9.24 11.52
C MET A 87 19.20 -10.44 12.26
N ASP A 88 20.17 -11.10 11.62
CA ASP A 88 20.74 -12.39 12.02
C ASP A 88 21.20 -12.42 13.49
N THR A 89 21.85 -11.36 13.96
CA THR A 89 22.39 -11.26 15.33
C THR A 89 21.49 -10.48 16.29
N VAL A 90 20.31 -10.05 15.85
CA VAL A 90 19.42 -9.15 16.63
C VAL A 90 18.09 -9.85 16.94
N GLY A 91 17.47 -10.49 15.95
CA GLY A 91 16.15 -11.13 16.04
C GLY A 91 16.17 -12.57 16.55
N THR A 92 16.93 -12.86 17.63
CA THR A 92 17.08 -14.22 18.18
C THR A 92 15.89 -14.62 19.08
N PHE A 93 15.71 -15.92 19.33
CA PHE A 93 14.66 -16.40 20.24
C PHE A 93 14.89 -15.96 21.70
N GLU A 94 16.14 -15.82 22.12
CA GLU A 94 16.46 -15.26 23.45
C GLU A 94 15.95 -13.82 23.57
N MET A 95 16.12 -13.02 22.50
CA MET A 95 15.57 -11.67 22.43
C MET A 95 14.04 -11.66 22.49
N VAL A 96 13.35 -12.62 21.86
CA VAL A 96 11.89 -12.76 21.95
C VAL A 96 11.45 -12.94 23.40
N VAL A 97 12.09 -13.85 24.12
CA VAL A 97 11.73 -14.17 25.51
C VAL A 97 11.91 -12.96 26.42
N GLU A 98 13.00 -12.22 26.28
CA GLU A 98 13.26 -11.05 27.11
C GLU A 98 12.33 -9.89 26.77
N MET A 99 12.17 -9.57 25.49
CA MET A 99 11.33 -8.45 25.04
C MET A 99 9.84 -8.66 25.32
N ALA A 100 9.38 -9.92 25.35
CA ALA A 100 8.01 -10.25 25.74
C ALA A 100 7.67 -9.78 27.17
N ARG A 101 8.63 -9.80 28.10
CA ARG A 101 8.46 -9.30 29.47
C ARG A 101 8.15 -7.80 29.51
N HIS A 102 8.67 -7.07 28.52
CA HIS A 102 8.47 -5.64 28.34
C HIS A 102 7.32 -5.30 27.38
N LYS A 103 6.50 -6.29 26.97
CA LYS A 103 5.40 -6.11 26.01
C LYS A 103 5.86 -5.48 24.69
N ALA A 104 7.06 -5.84 24.23
CA ALA A 104 7.62 -5.40 22.96
C ALA A 104 7.70 -6.57 21.97
N LEU A 105 7.80 -6.25 20.67
CA LEU A 105 7.84 -7.25 19.60
C LEU A 105 9.27 -7.51 19.12
N VAL A 106 9.47 -8.69 18.55
CA VAL A 106 10.72 -9.08 17.88
C VAL A 106 10.37 -9.66 16.53
N ALA A 107 10.96 -9.13 15.46
CA ALA A 107 10.89 -9.74 14.15
C ALA A 107 11.96 -10.84 14.08
N VAL A 108 11.53 -12.08 14.24
CA VAL A 108 12.43 -13.24 14.34
C VAL A 108 13.11 -13.51 13.00
N HIS A 109 14.43 -13.69 13.04
CA HIS A 109 15.24 -14.14 11.91
C HIS A 109 15.30 -15.68 11.87
N LYS A 110 15.49 -16.27 10.69
CA LYS A 110 15.50 -17.72 10.49
C LYS A 110 16.87 -18.33 10.74
#